data_AF-A0A5J4Q9E7-F1
#
_entry.id   AF-A0A5J4Q9E7-F1
#
_cell.length_a   1.000
_cell.length_b   1.000
_cell.length_c   1.000
_cell.angle_alpha   90.00
_cell.angle_beta   90.00
_cell.angle_gamma   90.00
#
_symmetry.space_group_name_H-M   'P 1'
#
loop_
_entity.id
_entity.type
_entity.pdbx_description
1 polymer ?
#
loop_
_entity_poly.entity_id
_entity_poly.type
_entity_poly.pdbx_seq_one_letter_code
_entity_poly.pdbx_strand_id
1 'polypeptide(L)'
;AFIKGNVLAFLGVLVLIILAWLVNRTIMRQLVYSEINKVEDTKIKHVSEYKFLERYDEIGEFLRLELKLLTRNKRCKTSLRTISLVVVAFSLLLSFSTIYDDNAVMKSFTSIFSFIAFGSVILSQIMCFEGNYLDGLMTRKESIYNLLKAKYYLSSIVALIPFVLMIPAMVTGKLPVFSAISLMFFSIGAVYFLLFQLAVYNNKTVPLNEGISKQNTGTTYQNFIVMGIIFLPIVFCRLLNAFLGETAARWILLILGLTFVLIAHLWIKNVYIRFMKRRYKNMEGFRNTRQ
;
A
#
# COMPACT_ATOMS: atom_id res chain seq x y z
N ALA A 1 -51.13 -18.23 -39.80
CA ALA A 1 -51.30 -16.77 -39.60
C ALA A 1 -50.89 -15.95 -40.84
N PHE A 2 -49.76 -16.26 -41.50
CA PHE A 2 -49.30 -15.55 -42.70
C PHE A 2 -50.17 -15.72 -43.95
N ILE A 3 -50.79 -16.90 -44.14
CA ILE A 3 -51.64 -17.18 -45.32
C ILE A 3 -53.06 -16.55 -45.18
N LYS A 4 -53.46 -16.08 -44.00
CA LYS A 4 -54.77 -15.42 -43.77
C LYS A 4 -54.72 -13.88 -43.84
N GLY A 5 -53.64 -13.28 -44.36
CA GLY A 5 -53.54 -11.82 -44.51
C GLY A 5 -53.60 -11.04 -43.18
N ASN A 6 -53.21 -11.65 -42.07
CA ASN A 6 -53.28 -10.98 -40.77
C ASN A 6 -52.07 -10.03 -40.59
N VAL A 7 -52.33 -8.74 -40.77
CA VAL A 7 -51.35 -7.64 -40.72
C VAL A 7 -50.48 -7.68 -39.45
N LEU A 8 -51.04 -8.15 -38.33
CA LEU A 8 -50.35 -8.31 -37.05
C LEU A 8 -49.18 -9.31 -37.10
N ALA A 9 -49.29 -10.39 -37.89
CA ALA A 9 -48.21 -11.38 -38.01
C ALA A 9 -47.03 -10.83 -38.83
N PHE A 10 -47.30 -10.06 -39.88
CA PHE A 10 -46.28 -9.34 -40.65
C PHE A 10 -45.60 -8.24 -39.82
N LEU A 11 -46.38 -7.50 -39.01
CA LEU A 11 -45.85 -6.53 -38.05
C LEU A 11 -44.93 -7.20 -37.02
N GLY A 12 -45.32 -8.36 -36.49
CA GLY A 12 -44.50 -9.13 -35.56
C GLY A 12 -43.15 -9.55 -36.14
N VAL A 13 -43.12 -9.98 -37.40
CA VAL A 13 -41.85 -10.33 -38.08
C VAL A 13 -41.01 -9.10 -38.39
N LEU A 14 -41.62 -7.97 -38.79
CA LEU A 14 -40.91 -6.71 -38.97
C LEU A 14 -40.26 -6.23 -37.67
N VAL A 15 -40.96 -6.32 -36.53
CA VAL A 15 -40.42 -5.97 -35.21
C VAL A 15 -39.25 -6.88 -34.84
N LEU A 16 -39.34 -8.19 -35.10
CA LEU A 16 -38.25 -9.14 -34.87
C LEU A 16 -37.01 -8.82 -35.72
N ILE A 17 -37.19 -8.43 -36.98
CA ILE A 17 -36.10 -8.03 -37.87
C ILE A 17 -35.43 -6.74 -37.35
N ILE A 18 -36.20 -5.76 -36.90
CA ILE A 18 -35.68 -4.50 -36.34
C ILE A 18 -34.90 -4.77 -35.05
N LEU A 19 -35.42 -5.64 -34.17
CA LEU A 19 -34.73 -6.04 -32.93
C LEU A 19 -33.41 -6.76 -33.21
N ALA A 20 -33.42 -7.73 -34.13
CA ALA A 20 -32.20 -8.44 -34.54
C ALA A 20 -31.16 -7.47 -35.12
N TRP A 21 -31.62 -6.50 -35.92
CA TRP A 21 -30.75 -5.45 -36.46
C TRP A 21 -30.15 -4.54 -35.38
N LEU A 22 -30.94 -4.11 -34.39
CA LEU A 22 -30.45 -3.29 -33.28
C LEU A 22 -29.43 -4.01 -32.40
N VAL A 23 -29.67 -5.29 -32.10
CA VAL A 23 -28.72 -6.12 -31.34
C VAL A 23 -27.42 -6.28 -32.12
N ASN A 24 -27.51 -6.63 -33.41
CA ASN A 24 -26.33 -6.80 -34.26
C ASN A 24 -25.54 -5.48 -34.40
N ARG A 25 -26.23 -4.36 -34.58
CA ARG A 25 -25.62 -3.02 -34.61
C ARG A 25 -24.89 -2.68 -33.30
N THR A 26 -25.44 -3.09 -32.17
CA THR A 26 -24.84 -2.83 -30.85
C THR A 26 -23.58 -3.66 -30.64
N ILE A 27 -23.62 -4.95 -30.99
CA ILE A 27 -22.47 -5.86 -30.88
C ILE A 27 -21.36 -5.45 -31.85
N MET A 28 -21.69 -5.18 -33.12
CA MET A 28 -20.73 -4.68 -34.11
C MET A 28 -20.08 -3.39 -33.65
N ARG A 29 -20.86 -2.44 -33.11
CA ARG A 29 -20.30 -1.21 -32.56
C ARG A 29 -19.35 -1.51 -31.41
N GLN A 30 -19.70 -2.36 -30.45
CA GLN A 30 -18.81 -2.71 -29.34
C GLN A 30 -17.52 -3.38 -29.80
N LEU A 31 -17.59 -4.31 -30.76
CA LEU A 31 -16.43 -5.00 -31.32
C LEU A 31 -15.53 -4.04 -32.09
N VAL A 32 -16.09 -3.23 -32.98
CA VAL A 32 -15.34 -2.22 -33.75
C VAL A 32 -14.72 -1.17 -32.83
N TYR A 33 -15.43 -0.67 -31.80
CA TYR A 33 -14.82 0.22 -30.81
C TYR A 33 -13.72 -0.48 -29.99
N SER A 34 -13.83 -1.78 -29.72
CA SER A 34 -12.79 -2.54 -29.03
C SER A 34 -11.55 -2.79 -29.90
N GLU A 35 -11.72 -2.85 -31.22
CA GLU A 35 -10.67 -3.10 -32.19
C GLU A 35 -9.99 -1.80 -32.63
N ILE A 36 -10.74 -0.72 -32.82
CA ILE A 36 -10.20 0.63 -32.99
C ILE A 36 -9.43 1.06 -31.75
N ASN A 37 -9.92 0.77 -30.52
CA ASN A 37 -9.16 1.06 -29.30
C ASN A 37 -7.88 0.20 -29.14
N LYS A 38 -7.70 -0.86 -29.93
CA LYS A 38 -6.43 -1.62 -29.95
C LYS A 38 -5.37 -0.97 -30.83
N VAL A 39 -5.76 -0.11 -31.76
CA VAL A 39 -4.85 0.53 -32.73
C VAL A 39 -4.87 2.04 -32.45
N GLU A 40 -3.85 2.49 -31.73
CA GLU A 40 -3.55 3.92 -31.48
C GLU A 40 -4.57 4.70 -30.66
N ASP A 41 -4.57 4.40 -29.35
CA ASP A 41 -4.55 5.45 -28.35
C ASP A 41 -3.84 4.91 -27.11
N THR A 42 -2.51 4.77 -27.20
CA THR A 42 -1.69 5.19 -26.04
C THR A 42 -1.85 6.70 -25.90
N LYS A 43 -3.06 7.15 -25.57
CA LYS A 43 -3.23 8.37 -24.78
C LYS A 43 -2.33 8.12 -23.60
N ILE A 44 -1.20 8.82 -23.60
CA ILE A 44 -0.37 9.06 -22.44
C ILE A 44 -1.37 9.54 -21.40
N LYS A 45 -1.90 8.60 -20.60
CA LYS A 45 -2.85 8.86 -19.53
C LYS A 45 -2.11 9.84 -18.65
N HIS A 46 -2.50 11.10 -18.78
CA HIS A 46 -1.99 12.27 -18.10
C HIS A 46 -0.85 11.87 -17.17
N VAL A 47 0.37 11.77 -17.70
CA VAL A 47 1.52 11.49 -16.84
C VAL A 47 1.48 12.67 -15.89
N SER A 48 1.13 12.42 -14.64
CA SER A 48 1.26 13.40 -13.59
C SER A 48 2.75 13.70 -13.52
N GLU A 49 3.15 14.69 -14.32
CA GLU A 49 4.39 15.41 -14.17
C GLU A 49 4.26 16.18 -12.87
N TYR A 50 4.65 15.50 -11.80
CA TYR A 50 4.88 16.13 -10.52
C TYR A 50 6.12 17.02 -10.66
N LYS A 51 6.00 18.16 -11.36
CA LYS A 51 7.08 19.15 -11.56
C LYS A 51 7.66 19.65 -10.24
N PHE A 52 6.91 19.55 -9.14
CA PHE A 52 7.38 19.86 -7.79
C PHE A 52 8.57 18.99 -7.34
N LEU A 53 8.70 17.77 -7.87
CA LEU A 53 9.78 16.84 -7.50
C LEU A 53 11.10 17.09 -8.23
N GLU A 54 11.11 17.88 -9.31
CA GLU A 54 12.35 18.23 -10.05
C GLU A 54 13.32 19.07 -9.22
N ARG A 55 12.84 19.74 -8.16
CA ARG A 55 13.68 20.49 -7.22
C ARG A 55 14.60 19.61 -6.36
N TYR A 56 14.34 18.30 -6.27
CA TYR A 56 15.05 17.36 -5.41
C TYR A 56 16.00 16.42 -6.17
N ASP A 57 16.32 16.75 -7.42
CA ASP A 57 17.31 16.05 -8.26
C ASP A 57 17.06 14.52 -8.28
N GLU A 58 18.07 13.68 -8.03
CA GLU A 58 17.91 12.22 -8.06
C GLU A 58 16.87 11.66 -7.07
N ILE A 59 16.79 12.21 -5.84
CA ILE A 59 15.86 11.71 -4.81
C ILE A 59 14.42 12.01 -5.24
N GLY A 60 14.20 13.16 -5.89
CA GLY A 60 12.91 13.54 -6.45
C GLY A 60 12.44 12.60 -7.55
N GLU A 61 13.35 12.15 -8.42
CA GLU A 61 13.03 11.16 -9.44
C GLU A 61 12.62 9.81 -8.84
N PHE A 62 13.37 9.30 -7.86
CA PHE A 62 13.00 8.06 -7.17
C PHE A 62 11.67 8.19 -6.43
N LEU A 63 11.42 9.33 -5.78
CA LEU A 63 10.14 9.59 -5.12
C LEU A 63 8.97 9.61 -6.13
N ARG A 64 9.19 10.19 -7.32
CA ARG A 64 8.22 10.18 -8.41
C ARG A 64 7.96 8.76 -8.92
N LEU A 65 9.00 7.93 -9.05
CA LEU A 65 8.87 6.54 -9.45
C LEU A 65 8.07 5.72 -8.44
N GLU A 66 8.35 5.87 -7.14
CA GLU A 66 7.61 5.20 -6.07
C GLU A 66 6.13 5.63 -6.02
N LEU A 67 5.86 6.93 -6.20
CA LEU A 67 4.49 7.44 -6.26
C LEU A 67 3.74 6.88 -7.48
N LYS A 68 4.38 6.83 -8.64
CA LYS A 68 3.83 6.17 -9.84
C LYS A 68 3.58 4.69 -9.60
N LEU A 69 4.47 4.00 -8.88
CA LEU A 69 4.34 2.58 -8.54
C LEU A 69 3.08 2.34 -7.70
N LEU A 70 2.85 3.16 -6.67
CA LEU A 70 1.66 3.05 -5.81
C LEU A 70 0.34 3.34 -6.55
N THR A 71 0.34 4.34 -7.44
CA THR A 71 -0.88 4.81 -8.12
C THR A 71 -1.24 3.99 -9.36
N ARG A 72 -0.24 3.53 -10.12
CA ARG A 72 -0.44 2.85 -11.41
C ARG A 72 -0.65 1.34 -11.25
N ASN A 73 -0.01 0.71 -10.28
CA ASN A 73 -0.01 -0.76 -10.21
C ASN A 73 -1.24 -1.31 -9.50
N LYS A 74 -1.86 -2.33 -10.11
CA LYS A 74 -3.08 -2.97 -9.58
C LYS A 74 -2.85 -3.52 -8.18
N ARG A 75 -1.71 -4.18 -7.94
CA ARG A 75 -1.38 -4.77 -6.64
C ARG A 75 -1.32 -3.73 -5.53
N CYS A 76 -0.50 -2.69 -5.69
CA CYS A 76 -0.34 -1.63 -4.69
C CYS A 76 -1.66 -0.87 -4.47
N LYS A 77 -2.38 -0.55 -5.54
CA LYS A 77 -3.68 0.13 -5.47
C LYS A 77 -4.74 -0.70 -4.73
N THR A 78 -4.83 -2.00 -5.02
CA THR A 78 -5.72 -2.91 -4.29
C THR A 78 -5.29 -3.00 -2.83
N SER A 79 -3.98 -3.07 -2.55
CA SER A 79 -3.47 -3.19 -1.18
C SER A 79 -3.80 -1.96 -0.34
N LEU A 80 -3.61 -0.77 -0.92
CA LEU A 80 -3.99 0.51 -0.31
C LEU A 80 -5.49 0.61 -0.08
N ARG A 81 -6.31 0.16 -1.03
CA ARG A 81 -7.79 0.17 -0.89
C ARG A 81 -8.27 -0.80 0.19
N THR A 82 -7.72 -2.01 0.22
CA THR A 82 -8.09 -3.02 1.22
C THR A 82 -7.70 -2.56 2.62
N ILE A 83 -6.47 -2.05 2.80
CA ILE A 83 -6.03 -1.57 4.11
C ILE A 83 -6.79 -0.32 4.54
N SER A 84 -7.10 0.60 3.62
CA SER A 84 -7.93 1.77 3.94
C SER A 84 -9.34 1.37 4.36
N LEU A 85 -9.95 0.37 3.71
CA LEU A 85 -11.28 -0.13 4.08
C LEU A 85 -11.25 -0.73 5.48
N VAL A 86 -10.23 -1.54 5.80
CA VAL A 86 -10.07 -2.15 7.13
C VAL A 86 -9.89 -1.08 8.21
N VAL A 87 -9.06 -0.06 7.97
CA VAL A 87 -8.84 1.03 8.94
C VAL A 87 -10.07 1.91 9.09
N VAL A 88 -10.82 2.18 8.02
CA VAL A 88 -12.12 2.89 8.12
C VAL A 88 -13.11 2.07 8.93
N ALA A 89 -13.22 0.77 8.69
CA ALA A 89 -14.09 -0.11 9.46
C ALA A 89 -13.70 -0.08 10.94
N PHE A 90 -12.40 -0.16 11.26
CA PHE A 90 -11.93 -0.05 12.65
C PHE A 90 -12.17 1.32 13.27
N SER A 91 -11.98 2.41 12.53
CA SER A 91 -12.27 3.78 12.98
C SER A 91 -13.76 3.95 13.30
N LEU A 92 -14.65 3.45 12.44
CA LEU A 92 -16.10 3.47 12.66
C LEU A 92 -16.52 2.60 13.84
N LEU A 93 -15.96 1.38 13.95
CA LEU A 93 -16.24 0.49 15.08
C LEU A 93 -15.81 1.13 16.40
N LEU A 94 -14.61 1.72 16.45
CA LEU A 94 -14.16 2.47 17.63
C LEU A 94 -15.09 3.63 17.93
N SER A 95 -15.48 4.42 16.92
CA SER A 95 -16.33 5.60 17.07
C SER A 95 -17.74 5.24 17.59
N PHE A 96 -18.43 4.30 16.96
CA PHE A 96 -19.87 4.07 17.17
C PHE A 96 -20.21 2.91 18.11
N SER A 97 -19.34 1.91 18.28
CA SER A 97 -19.67 0.77 19.13
C SER A 97 -19.23 1.01 20.59
N THR A 98 -20.09 0.65 21.53
CA THR A 98 -19.84 0.67 22.98
C THR A 98 -19.05 -0.56 23.45
N ILE A 99 -18.96 -1.59 22.60
CA ILE A 99 -18.25 -2.86 22.86
C ILE A 99 -16.78 -2.64 23.25
N TYR A 100 -16.17 -1.56 22.78
CA TYR A 100 -14.77 -1.22 23.03
C TYR A 100 -14.57 -0.28 24.23
N ASP A 101 -15.63 0.25 24.82
CA ASP A 101 -15.53 1.15 25.97
C ASP A 101 -15.22 0.35 27.25
N ASP A 102 -15.75 -0.87 27.40
CA ASP A 102 -15.47 -1.75 28.53
C ASP A 102 -14.10 -2.47 28.40
N ASN A 103 -13.62 -2.67 27.16
CA ASN A 103 -12.37 -3.41 26.89
C ASN A 103 -11.24 -2.48 26.41
N ALA A 104 -10.56 -1.82 27.36
CA ALA A 104 -9.42 -0.94 27.09
C ALA A 104 -8.29 -1.61 26.26
N VAL A 105 -8.16 -2.93 26.36
CA VAL A 105 -7.20 -3.74 25.60
C VAL A 105 -7.53 -3.76 24.12
N MET A 106 -8.79 -4.02 23.76
CA MET A 106 -9.25 -4.09 22.37
C MET A 106 -9.20 -2.70 21.72
N LYS A 107 -9.55 -1.66 22.49
CA LYS A 107 -9.47 -0.27 22.04
C LYS A 107 -8.03 0.16 21.68
N SER A 108 -7.08 -0.13 22.57
CA SER A 108 -5.66 0.17 22.34
C SER A 108 -5.11 -0.64 21.17
N PHE A 109 -5.47 -1.92 21.06
CA PHE A 109 -5.07 -2.79 19.95
C PHE A 109 -5.51 -2.21 18.60
N THR A 110 -6.78 -1.89 18.45
CA THR A 110 -7.36 -1.40 17.18
C THR A 110 -6.74 -0.06 16.76
N SER A 111 -6.46 0.82 17.72
CA SER A 111 -5.77 2.08 17.48
C SER A 111 -4.34 1.86 16.96
N ILE A 112 -3.53 1.09 17.69
CA ILE A 112 -2.14 0.81 17.34
C ILE A 112 -2.06 0.11 15.97
N PHE A 113 -2.89 -0.90 15.76
CA PHE A 113 -2.93 -1.66 14.52
C PHE A 113 -3.19 -0.75 13.32
N SER A 114 -4.12 0.19 13.44
CA SER A 114 -4.51 1.08 12.33
C SER A 114 -3.39 2.01 11.85
N PHE A 115 -2.51 2.46 12.76
CA PHE A 115 -1.32 3.25 12.41
C PHE A 115 -0.17 2.42 11.82
N ILE A 116 -0.07 1.14 12.20
CA ILE A 116 1.00 0.24 11.74
C ILE A 116 0.66 -0.43 10.41
N ALA A 117 -0.61 -0.82 10.24
CA ALA A 117 -1.07 -1.66 9.14
C ALA A 117 -0.81 -1.05 7.76
N PHE A 118 -0.94 0.28 7.63
CA PHE A 118 -0.64 0.98 6.38
C PHE A 118 0.82 0.83 5.96
N GLY A 119 1.75 1.09 6.89
CA GLY A 119 3.18 0.98 6.62
C GLY A 119 3.63 -0.46 6.43
N SER A 120 3.11 -1.39 7.22
CA SER A 120 3.48 -2.81 7.14
C SER A 120 3.12 -3.43 5.80
N VAL A 121 1.97 -3.08 5.22
CA VAL A 121 1.55 -3.63 3.92
C VAL A 121 2.47 -3.19 2.78
N ILE A 122 2.88 -1.93 2.77
CA ILE A 122 3.76 -1.40 1.71
C ILE A 122 5.21 -1.84 1.92
N LEU A 123 5.71 -1.73 3.16
CA LEU A 123 7.12 -1.97 3.48
C LEU A 123 7.45 -3.45 3.71
N SER A 124 6.49 -4.33 3.98
CA SER A 124 6.75 -5.78 4.12
C SER A 124 7.35 -6.40 2.86
N GLN A 125 7.01 -5.85 1.69
CA GLN A 125 7.49 -6.26 0.37
C GLN A 125 8.53 -5.27 -0.19
N ILE A 126 9.25 -4.56 0.67
CA ILE A 126 10.32 -3.65 0.25
C ILE A 126 11.35 -4.36 -0.65
N MET A 127 11.78 -3.71 -1.73
CA MET A 127 12.62 -4.22 -2.83
C MET A 127 12.01 -5.29 -3.73
N CYS A 128 10.91 -5.94 -3.33
CA CYS A 128 10.27 -6.97 -4.14
C CYS A 128 9.60 -6.41 -5.40
N PHE A 129 9.11 -5.16 -5.33
CA PHE A 129 8.46 -4.48 -6.45
C PHE A 129 9.47 -4.05 -7.53
N GLU A 130 10.69 -3.73 -7.12
CA GLU A 130 11.78 -3.30 -8.01
C GLU A 130 12.57 -4.48 -8.58
N GLY A 131 12.36 -5.69 -8.05
CA GLY A 131 13.21 -6.83 -8.37
C GLY A 131 13.29 -7.20 -9.86
N ASN A 132 12.32 -6.81 -10.70
CA ASN A 132 12.37 -7.01 -12.15
C ASN A 132 13.43 -6.15 -12.86
N TYR A 133 13.70 -4.94 -12.36
CA TYR A 133 14.65 -3.99 -12.95
C TYR A 133 15.80 -3.63 -11.98
N LEU A 134 15.92 -4.35 -10.87
CA LEU A 134 16.95 -4.15 -9.86
C LEU A 134 18.38 -4.26 -10.43
N ASP A 135 18.59 -5.10 -11.44
CA ASP A 135 19.90 -5.24 -12.09
C ASP A 135 20.33 -3.93 -12.76
N GLY A 136 19.38 -3.20 -13.35
CA GLY A 136 19.63 -1.87 -13.91
C GLY A 136 19.93 -0.84 -12.83
N LEU A 137 19.23 -0.91 -11.69
CA LEU A 137 19.50 -0.02 -10.55
C LEU A 137 20.92 -0.23 -9.99
N MET A 138 21.40 -1.48 -9.94
CA MET A 138 22.73 -1.83 -9.43
C MET A 138 23.89 -1.29 -10.27
N THR A 139 23.66 -0.85 -11.52
CA THR A 139 24.70 -0.29 -12.39
C THR A 139 25.19 1.07 -11.92
N ARG A 140 24.31 1.87 -11.31
CA ARG A 140 24.64 3.20 -10.79
C ARG A 140 25.01 3.14 -9.31
N LYS A 141 26.09 3.84 -8.94
CA LYS A 141 26.46 4.04 -7.53
C LYS A 141 25.35 4.87 -6.84
N GLU A 142 25.07 4.55 -5.58
CA GLU A 142 24.10 5.24 -4.70
C GLU A 142 22.60 5.21 -5.08
N SER A 143 22.22 4.71 -6.26
CA SER A 143 20.81 4.58 -6.69
C SER A 143 19.90 3.88 -5.64
N ILE A 144 20.39 2.80 -5.05
CA ILE A 144 19.68 2.00 -4.03
C ILE A 144 19.52 2.79 -2.73
N TYR A 145 20.51 3.59 -2.36
CA TYR A 145 20.43 4.43 -1.16
C TYR A 145 19.39 5.53 -1.35
N ASN A 146 19.37 6.18 -2.52
CA ASN A 146 18.39 7.20 -2.87
C ASN A 146 16.97 6.60 -3.00
N LEU A 147 16.84 5.39 -3.53
CA LEU A 147 15.59 4.62 -3.55
C LEU A 147 15.08 4.33 -2.13
N LEU A 148 15.93 3.84 -1.22
CA LEU A 148 15.53 3.56 0.17
C LEU A 148 15.10 4.83 0.91
N LYS A 149 15.80 5.95 0.70
CA LYS A 149 15.37 7.27 1.22
C LYS A 149 14.01 7.69 0.67
N ALA A 150 13.81 7.58 -0.65
CA ALA A 150 12.53 7.92 -1.28
C ALA A 150 11.38 7.07 -0.72
N LYS A 151 11.58 5.76 -0.53
CA LYS A 151 10.60 4.87 0.12
C LYS A 151 10.26 5.31 1.54
N TYR A 152 11.25 5.71 2.33
CA TYR A 152 11.02 6.19 3.70
C TYR A 152 10.19 7.46 3.72
N TYR A 153 10.57 8.48 2.93
CA TYR A 153 9.82 9.74 2.86
C TYR A 153 8.40 9.55 2.34
N LEU A 154 8.23 8.72 1.29
CA LEU A 154 6.90 8.43 0.77
C LEU A 154 6.05 7.72 1.83
N SER A 155 6.61 6.70 2.49
CA SER A 155 5.88 5.94 3.52
C SER A 155 5.52 6.82 4.73
N SER A 156 6.35 7.84 5.01
CA SER A 156 6.07 8.84 6.05
C SER A 156 4.90 9.74 5.66
N ILE A 157 4.81 10.16 4.38
CA ILE A 157 3.66 10.92 3.85
C ILE A 157 2.40 10.05 3.86
N VAL A 158 2.51 8.77 3.46
CA VAL A 158 1.38 7.82 3.46
C VAL A 158 0.88 7.56 4.88
N ALA A 159 1.72 7.66 5.92
CA ALA A 159 1.31 7.53 7.32
C ALA A 159 0.36 8.65 7.78
N LEU A 160 0.27 9.77 7.05
CA LEU A 160 -0.73 10.81 7.32
C LEU A 160 -2.16 10.34 6.97
N ILE A 161 -2.30 9.39 6.04
CA ILE A 161 -3.61 8.85 5.65
C ILE A 161 -4.34 8.19 6.84
N PRO A 162 -3.76 7.19 7.54
CA PRO A 162 -4.42 6.60 8.71
C PRO A 162 -4.65 7.63 9.83
N PHE A 163 -3.80 8.65 9.97
CA PHE A 163 -4.04 9.74 10.92
C PHE A 163 -5.33 10.51 10.60
N VAL A 164 -5.55 10.85 9.33
CA VAL A 164 -6.79 11.51 8.87
C VAL A 164 -8.00 10.57 9.00
N LEU A 165 -7.86 9.28 8.67
CA LEU A 165 -8.94 8.30 8.81
C LEU A 165 -9.36 8.05 10.27
N MET A 166 -8.48 8.34 11.23
CA MET A 166 -8.76 8.22 12.66
C MET A 166 -9.36 9.49 13.29
N ILE A 167 -9.58 10.57 12.52
CA ILE A 167 -10.22 11.79 13.02
C ILE A 167 -11.60 11.54 13.65
N PRO A 168 -12.52 10.74 13.06
CA PRO A 168 -13.82 10.46 13.68
C PRO A 168 -13.71 9.83 15.07
N ALA A 169 -12.74 8.93 15.27
CA ALA A 169 -12.47 8.32 16.57
C ALA A 169 -11.85 9.31 17.59
N MET A 170 -11.17 10.37 17.11
CA MET A 170 -10.69 11.47 17.95
C MET A 170 -11.81 12.44 18.34
N VAL A 171 -12.71 12.77 17.41
CA VAL A 171 -13.85 13.69 17.65
C VAL A 171 -14.84 13.10 18.66
N THR A 172 -15.06 11.79 18.63
CA THR A 172 -15.91 11.09 19.61
C THR A 172 -15.28 10.97 21.01
N GLY A 173 -14.07 11.51 21.22
CA GLY A 173 -13.40 11.51 22.53
C GLY A 173 -12.87 10.14 22.95
N LYS A 174 -13.08 9.09 22.15
CA LYS A 174 -12.62 7.74 22.47
C LYS A 174 -11.10 7.62 22.32
N LEU A 175 -10.49 8.35 21.40
CA LEU A 175 -9.04 8.36 21.23
C LEU A 175 -8.48 9.77 21.49
N PRO A 176 -7.63 9.97 22.53
CA PRO A 176 -7.06 11.28 22.79
C PRO A 176 -6.07 11.65 21.67
N VAL A 177 -6.16 12.88 21.16
CA VAL A 177 -5.33 13.38 20.04
C VAL A 177 -3.84 13.15 20.30
N PHE A 178 -3.38 13.35 21.54
CA PHE A 178 -2.00 13.09 21.93
C PHE A 178 -1.55 11.64 21.68
N SER A 179 -2.44 10.66 21.88
CA SER A 179 -2.14 9.25 21.59
C SER A 179 -2.01 8.99 20.08
N ALA A 180 -2.83 9.61 19.24
CA ALA A 180 -2.72 9.49 17.79
C ALA A 180 -1.38 10.03 17.29
N ILE A 181 -0.97 11.20 17.79
CA ILE A 181 0.31 11.83 17.43
C ILE A 181 1.47 10.92 17.85
N SER A 182 1.46 10.44 19.10
CA SER A 182 2.48 9.53 19.62
C SER A 182 2.59 8.25 18.79
N LEU A 183 1.46 7.61 18.47
CA LEU A 183 1.42 6.39 17.65
C LEU A 183 1.87 6.61 16.21
N MET A 184 1.56 7.77 15.62
CA MET A 184 2.02 8.13 14.29
C MET A 184 3.56 8.24 14.25
N PHE A 185 4.16 9.00 15.18
CA PHE A 185 5.63 9.12 15.25
C PHE A 185 6.30 7.79 15.58
N PHE A 186 5.71 6.99 16.47
CA PHE A 186 6.21 5.66 16.78
C PHE A 186 6.18 4.72 15.56
N SER A 187 5.11 4.77 14.76
CA SER A 187 4.99 4.00 13.52
C SER A 187 6.07 4.40 12.49
N ILE A 188 6.19 5.71 12.22
CA ILE A 188 7.17 6.23 11.25
C ILE A 188 8.62 6.01 11.70
N GLY A 189 8.89 6.06 13.01
CA GLY A 189 10.23 5.85 13.55
C GLY A 189 10.56 4.38 13.75
N ALA A 190 10.05 3.79 14.83
CA ALA A 190 10.46 2.48 15.32
C ALA A 190 9.97 1.34 14.41
N VAL A 191 8.71 1.38 14.00
CA VAL A 191 8.13 0.30 13.20
C VAL A 191 8.72 0.28 11.79
N TYR A 192 8.90 1.44 11.16
CA TYR A 192 9.54 1.50 9.85
C TYR A 192 11.00 1.05 9.93
N PHE A 193 11.75 1.42 10.98
CA PHE A 193 13.10 0.90 11.19
C PHE A 193 13.16 -0.62 11.17
N LEU A 194 12.21 -1.31 11.83
CA LEU A 194 12.10 -2.77 11.83
C LEU A 194 11.71 -3.31 10.44
N LEU A 195 10.74 -2.70 9.77
CA LEU A 195 10.30 -3.12 8.43
C LEU A 195 11.41 -2.95 7.38
N PHE A 196 12.22 -1.90 7.47
CA PHE A 196 13.35 -1.68 6.56
C PHE A 196 14.44 -2.76 6.69
N GLN A 197 14.50 -3.50 7.81
CA GLN A 197 15.38 -4.66 7.92
C GLN A 197 15.05 -5.73 6.89
N LEU A 198 13.76 -5.87 6.52
CA LEU A 198 13.31 -6.82 5.51
C LEU A 198 13.92 -6.51 4.14
N ALA A 199 14.32 -5.27 3.84
CA ALA A 199 14.99 -4.94 2.60
C ALA A 199 16.26 -5.78 2.36
N VAL A 200 16.95 -6.16 3.45
CA VAL A 200 18.17 -6.98 3.37
C VAL A 200 17.87 -8.45 3.06
N TYR A 201 16.71 -8.96 3.51
CA TYR A 201 16.35 -10.38 3.45
C TYR A 201 15.35 -10.72 2.33
N ASN A 202 14.58 -9.74 1.87
CA ASN A 202 13.66 -9.89 0.78
C ASN A 202 14.43 -10.11 -0.52
N ASN A 203 14.28 -11.28 -1.11
CA ASN A 203 14.96 -11.70 -2.33
C ASN A 203 14.02 -12.30 -3.37
N LYS A 204 12.71 -12.06 -3.25
CA LYS A 204 11.69 -12.53 -4.20
C LYS A 204 11.06 -11.35 -4.95
N THR A 205 10.93 -11.48 -6.26
CA THR A 205 10.21 -10.53 -7.12
C THR A 205 8.70 -10.69 -6.95
N VAL A 206 8.00 -9.55 -6.99
CA VAL A 206 6.55 -9.50 -6.94
C VAL A 206 6.01 -9.05 -8.30
N PRO A 207 5.11 -9.82 -8.95
CA PRO A 207 4.45 -9.34 -10.16
C PRO A 207 3.51 -8.18 -9.82
N LEU A 208 3.73 -7.04 -10.50
CA LEU A 208 3.04 -5.77 -10.23
C LEU A 208 1.60 -5.73 -10.79
N ASN A 209 1.34 -6.54 -11.82
CA ASN A 209 0.08 -6.53 -12.57
C ASN A 209 -0.93 -7.59 -12.10
N GLU A 210 -0.49 -8.54 -11.28
CA GLU A 210 -1.35 -9.57 -10.70
C GLU A 210 -2.08 -9.07 -9.45
N GLY A 211 -3.29 -9.60 -9.23
CA GLY A 211 -4.05 -9.32 -8.00
C GLY A 211 -3.42 -10.00 -6.78
N ILE A 212 -3.72 -9.48 -5.59
CA ILE A 212 -3.16 -9.92 -4.29
C ILE A 212 -3.43 -11.43 -4.00
N SER A 213 -4.47 -12.00 -4.60
CA SER A 213 -4.95 -13.37 -4.30
C SER A 213 -4.02 -14.50 -4.78
N LYS A 214 -3.20 -14.29 -5.82
CA LYS A 214 -2.51 -15.42 -6.48
C LYS A 214 -1.17 -15.82 -5.89
N GLN A 215 -0.53 -15.01 -5.06
CA GLN A 215 0.79 -15.35 -4.50
C GLN A 215 0.96 -14.82 -3.08
N ASN A 216 1.18 -15.72 -2.13
CA ASN A 216 1.92 -15.43 -0.91
C ASN A 216 3.37 -15.13 -1.30
N THR A 217 3.63 -13.89 -1.72
CA THR A 217 4.91 -13.46 -2.28
C THR A 217 5.94 -13.15 -1.20
N GLY A 218 5.99 -14.01 -0.19
CA GLY A 218 7.00 -14.00 0.88
C GLY A 218 7.49 -15.42 1.10
N THR A 219 8.72 -15.58 1.55
CA THR A 219 9.10 -16.85 2.20
C THR A 219 8.29 -17.00 3.48
N THR A 220 7.97 -18.23 3.90
CA THR A 220 7.25 -18.47 5.17
C THR A 220 7.93 -17.74 6.34
N TYR A 221 9.27 -17.72 6.34
CA TYR A 221 10.09 -16.97 7.29
C TYR A 221 9.86 -15.45 7.24
N GLN A 222 9.77 -14.85 6.05
CA GLN A 222 9.48 -13.42 5.91
C GLN A 222 8.11 -13.07 6.48
N ASN A 223 7.09 -13.89 6.23
CA ASN A 223 5.75 -13.66 6.77
C ASN A 223 5.72 -13.73 8.30
N PHE A 224 6.47 -14.66 8.90
CA PHE A 224 6.64 -14.72 10.36
C PHE A 224 7.32 -13.48 10.93
N ILE A 225 8.36 -12.98 10.26
CA ILE A 225 9.03 -11.73 10.68
C ILE A 225 8.06 -10.55 10.60
N VAL A 226 7.29 -10.42 9.51
CA VAL A 226 6.31 -9.35 9.36
C VAL A 226 5.23 -9.42 10.46
N MET A 227 4.72 -10.61 10.76
CA MET A 227 3.77 -10.82 11.85
C MET A 227 4.37 -10.41 13.21
N GLY A 228 5.62 -10.80 13.47
CA GLY A 228 6.35 -10.38 14.66
C GLY A 228 6.51 -8.86 14.75
N ILE A 229 6.82 -8.19 13.64
CA ILE A 229 6.97 -6.72 13.60
C ILE A 229 5.63 -6.00 13.83
N ILE A 230 4.50 -6.56 13.40
CA ILE A 230 3.18 -5.97 13.66
C ILE A 230 2.78 -6.17 15.13
N PHE A 231 3.08 -7.34 15.71
CA PHE A 231 2.67 -7.68 17.07
C PHE A 231 3.56 -7.03 18.15
N LEU A 232 4.85 -6.85 17.87
CA LEU A 232 5.82 -6.34 18.84
C LEU A 232 5.46 -4.94 19.39
N PRO A 233 5.07 -3.94 18.57
CA PRO A 233 4.54 -2.66 19.03
C PRO A 233 3.34 -2.78 19.97
N ILE A 234 2.44 -3.71 19.70
CA ILE A 234 1.22 -3.90 20.49
C ILE A 234 1.57 -4.41 21.88
N VAL A 235 2.44 -5.42 21.95
CA VAL A 235 2.94 -5.96 23.23
C VAL A 235 3.74 -4.90 23.98
N PHE A 236 4.60 -4.16 23.29
CA PHE A 236 5.43 -3.12 23.88
C PHE A 236 4.59 -2.00 24.50
N CYS A 237 3.61 -1.47 23.76
CA CYS A 237 2.67 -0.49 24.29
C CYS A 237 1.89 -1.03 25.49
N ARG A 238 1.51 -2.31 25.49
CA ARG A 238 0.76 -2.91 26.59
C ARG A 238 1.59 -3.01 27.86
N LEU A 239 2.84 -3.45 27.74
CA LEU A 239 3.79 -3.52 28.86
C LEU A 239 4.03 -2.12 29.42
N LEU A 240 4.29 -1.12 28.58
CA LEU A 240 4.48 0.26 29.03
C LEU A 240 3.24 0.79 29.78
N ASN A 241 2.04 0.56 29.26
CA ASN A 241 0.80 0.96 29.92
C ASN A 241 0.61 0.26 31.27
N ALA A 242 1.03 -1.01 31.41
CA ALA A 242 0.90 -1.76 32.65
C ALA A 242 1.88 -1.32 33.74
N PHE A 243 3.12 -0.96 33.38
CA PHE A 243 4.16 -0.58 34.35
C PHE A 243 4.20 0.91 34.69
N LEU A 244 3.93 1.79 33.72
CA LEU A 244 4.21 3.23 33.83
C LEU A 244 2.94 4.10 33.74
N GLY A 245 1.79 3.48 33.45
CA GLY A 245 0.53 4.18 33.22
C GLY A 245 0.42 4.77 31.81
N GLU A 246 -0.81 5.10 31.40
CA GLU A 246 -1.10 5.47 30.00
C GLU A 246 -0.45 6.78 29.54
N THR A 247 -0.30 7.75 30.43
CA THR A 247 0.26 9.07 30.10
C THR A 247 1.77 8.98 29.86
N ALA A 248 2.50 8.33 30.78
CA ALA A 248 3.94 8.13 30.64
C ALA A 248 4.28 7.24 29.43
N ALA A 249 3.50 6.17 29.20
CA ALA A 249 3.69 5.31 28.03
C ALA A 249 3.59 6.08 26.71
N ARG A 250 2.60 6.97 26.57
CA ARG A 250 2.43 7.80 25.36
C ARG A 250 3.60 8.77 25.15
N TRP A 251 4.16 9.34 26.22
CA TRP A 251 5.36 10.17 26.14
C TRP A 251 6.59 9.37 25.68
N ILE A 252 6.79 8.17 26.25
CA ILE A 252 7.91 7.29 25.88
C ILE A 252 7.82 6.90 24.40
N LEU A 253 6.63 6.53 23.92
CA LEU A 253 6.41 6.18 22.52
C LEU A 253 6.70 7.36 21.57
N LEU A 254 6.33 8.57 21.97
CA LEU A 254 6.58 9.79 21.20
C LEU A 254 8.08 10.11 21.14
N ILE A 255 8.77 10.09 22.29
CA ILE A 255 10.21 10.34 22.37
C ILE A 255 10.96 9.30 21.54
N LEU A 256 10.65 8.03 21.73
CA LEU A 256 11.28 6.93 21.00
C LEU A 256 11.03 7.06 19.48
N GLY A 257 9.79 7.33 19.08
CA GLY A 257 9.42 7.59 17.69
C GLY A 257 10.25 8.72 17.08
N LEU A 258 10.30 9.88 17.76
CA LEU A 258 11.09 11.03 17.32
C LEU A 258 12.58 10.73 17.23
N THR A 259 13.15 10.03 18.21
CA THR A 259 14.57 9.64 18.18
C THR A 259 14.88 8.79 16.94
N PHE A 260 14.04 7.82 16.60
CA PHE A 260 14.22 7.00 15.40
C PHE A 260 14.00 7.77 14.09
N VAL A 261 13.10 8.75 14.07
CA VAL A 261 12.90 9.65 12.93
C VAL A 261 14.12 10.54 12.70
N LEU A 262 14.70 11.12 13.76
CA LEU A 262 15.90 11.95 13.66
C LEU A 262 17.12 11.12 13.20
N ILE A 263 17.22 9.88 13.68
CA ILE A 263 18.30 8.96 13.34
C ILE A 263 18.06 8.26 11.98
N ALA A 264 16.97 8.56 11.27
CA ALA A 264 16.59 7.97 9.97
C ALA A 264 17.75 7.85 8.97
N HIS A 265 18.50 8.92 8.79
CA HIS A 265 19.63 8.91 7.86
C HIS A 265 20.71 7.85 8.20
N LEU A 266 20.99 7.59 9.49
CA LEU A 266 22.02 6.63 9.91
C LEU A 266 21.55 5.20 9.70
N TRP A 267 20.33 4.89 10.13
CA TRP A 267 19.85 3.51 10.03
C TRP A 267 19.49 3.12 8.60
N ILE A 268 19.01 4.05 7.76
CA ILE A 268 18.83 3.79 6.31
C ILE A 268 20.20 3.50 5.67
N LYS A 269 21.25 4.27 6.01
CA LYS A 269 22.61 4.01 5.54
C LYS A 269 23.13 2.63 5.99
N ASN A 270 22.84 2.22 7.22
CA ASN A 270 23.19 0.90 7.73
C ASN A 270 22.45 -0.24 6.99
N VAL A 271 21.16 -0.07 6.70
CA VAL A 271 20.39 -1.00 5.87
C VAL A 271 21.01 -1.10 4.47
N TYR A 272 21.36 0.04 3.86
CA TYR A 272 22.04 0.09 2.56
C TYR A 272 23.37 -0.69 2.56
N ILE A 273 24.25 -0.46 3.54
CA ILE A 273 25.55 -1.16 3.62
C ILE A 273 25.36 -2.68 3.71
N ARG A 274 24.41 -3.13 4.54
CA ARG A 274 24.12 -4.56 4.70
C ARG A 274 23.47 -5.16 3.45
N PHE A 275 22.61 -4.41 2.78
CA PHE A 275 22.05 -4.81 1.49
C PHE A 275 23.15 -4.99 0.44
N MET A 276 24.08 -4.03 0.34
CA MET A 276 25.22 -4.11 -0.58
C MET A 276 26.16 -5.28 -0.27
N LYS A 277 26.39 -5.60 1.01
CA LYS A 277 27.17 -6.79 1.42
C LYS A 277 26.54 -8.10 0.94
N ARG A 278 25.21 -8.15 0.82
CA ARG A 278 24.45 -9.33 0.36
C ARG A 278 23.97 -9.24 -1.09
N ARG A 279 24.42 -8.24 -1.86
CA ARG A 279 23.89 -7.92 -3.19
C ARG A 279 23.79 -9.13 -4.12
N TYR A 280 24.81 -10.00 -4.15
CA TYR A 280 24.86 -11.14 -5.06
C TYR A 280 23.76 -12.16 -4.77
N LYS A 281 23.61 -12.55 -3.49
CA LYS A 281 22.55 -13.47 -3.06
C LYS A 281 21.15 -12.90 -3.32
N ASN A 282 20.98 -11.60 -3.10
CA ASN A 282 19.71 -10.93 -3.35
C ASN A 282 19.41 -10.90 -4.86
N MET A 283 20.39 -10.52 -5.70
CA MET A 283 20.25 -10.50 -7.16
C MET A 283 19.96 -11.89 -7.74
N GLU A 284 20.63 -12.93 -7.25
CA GLU A 284 20.35 -14.32 -7.63
C GLU A 284 18.92 -14.70 -7.27
N GLY A 285 18.48 -14.42 -6.04
CA GLY A 285 17.11 -14.64 -5.59
C GLY A 285 16.09 -13.95 -6.49
N PHE A 286 16.30 -12.67 -6.79
CA PHE A 286 15.38 -11.91 -7.65
C PHE A 286 15.34 -12.47 -9.07
N ARG A 287 16.48 -12.84 -9.64
CA ARG A 287 16.56 -13.44 -10.99
C ARG A 287 15.81 -14.77 -11.04
N ASN A 288 15.97 -15.62 -10.03
CA ASN A 288 15.31 -16.92 -9.96
C ASN A 288 13.78 -16.82 -9.83
N THR A 289 13.27 -15.68 -9.34
CA THR A 289 11.84 -15.46 -9.18
C THR A 289 11.21 -14.58 -10.28
N ARG A 290 12.02 -14.01 -11.19
CA ARG A 290 11.50 -13.25 -12.34
C ARG A 290 10.70 -14.23 -13.22
N GLN A 291 9.43 -13.90 -13.46
CA GLN A 291 8.57 -14.55 -14.45
C GLN A 291 8.43 -13.62 -15.65
#